data_AF-G7HWN1-F1
#
_entry.id   AF-G7HWN1-F1
#
_cell.length_a   1.000
_cell.length_b   1.000
_cell.length_c   1.000
_cell.angle_alpha   90.00
_cell.angle_beta   90.00
_cell.angle_gamma   90.00
#
_symmetry.space_group_name_H-M   'P 1'
#
loop_
_entity.id
_entity.type
_entity.pdbx_description
1 polymer ?
#
loop_
_entity_poly.entity_id
_entity_poly.type
_entity_poly.pdbx_seq_one_letter_code
_entity_poly.pdbx_strand_id
1 'polypeptide(L)'
;MRGAKFQTVLEPMEREVLGNLTSTVSEAIIQRAQSAPKDELAEMMDMPTGHKEAPKDPSLARLFPDFFAEGEEEYDGDAGLMRSLHENDIAKEKLRNLQVINHALGPVGGAEVAIEEADAHAFLAGLNDLRLYLASGDIFSEEDEQNRDTLVEWLGYCQDSLLEALIG
;
A
#
# COMPACT_ATOMS: atom_id res chain seq x y z
N MET A 1 8.58 -3.62 -30.89
CA MET A 1 9.73 -3.50 -29.97
C MET A 1 9.34 -4.23 -28.70
N ARG A 2 10.22 -5.03 -28.10
CA ARG A 2 9.99 -5.51 -26.72
C ARG A 2 10.19 -4.31 -25.80
N GLY A 3 9.24 -4.06 -24.90
CA GLY A 3 9.34 -2.98 -23.90
C GLY A 3 10.50 -3.21 -22.94
N ALA A 4 10.85 -2.21 -22.12
CA ALA A 4 11.89 -2.38 -21.12
C ALA A 4 11.48 -3.48 -20.12
N LYS A 5 12.48 -4.20 -19.61
CA LYS A 5 12.30 -5.24 -18.59
C LYS A 5 13.24 -4.94 -17.44
N PHE A 6 12.70 -4.90 -16.23
CA PHE A 6 13.45 -4.72 -15.01
C PHE A 6 13.61 -6.07 -14.32
N GLN A 7 14.80 -6.34 -13.81
CA GLN A 7 15.10 -7.61 -13.16
C GLN A 7 16.08 -7.40 -12.02
N THR A 8 15.87 -8.12 -10.93
CA THR A 8 16.77 -8.18 -9.79
C THR A 8 16.80 -9.59 -9.20
N VAL A 9 17.75 -9.84 -8.32
CA VAL A 9 17.89 -11.09 -7.58
C VAL A 9 17.84 -10.74 -6.10
N LEU A 10 16.79 -11.20 -5.41
CA LEU A 10 16.61 -11.06 -3.97
C LEU A 10 17.22 -12.27 -3.25
N GLU A 11 17.83 -12.04 -2.09
CA GLU A 11 18.16 -13.15 -1.20
C GLU A 11 16.89 -13.87 -0.73
N PRO A 12 16.97 -15.18 -0.36
CA PRO A 12 15.80 -15.92 0.11
C PRO A 12 15.04 -15.23 1.24
N MET A 13 15.76 -14.60 2.16
CA MET A 13 15.18 -13.85 3.29
C MET A 13 14.48 -12.58 2.81
N GLU A 14 15.12 -11.78 1.94
CA GLU A 14 14.54 -10.54 1.38
C GLU A 14 13.24 -10.83 0.63
N ARG A 15 13.22 -11.92 -0.15
CA ARG A 15 12.04 -12.40 -0.85
C ARG A 15 10.92 -12.77 0.11
N GLU A 16 11.24 -13.53 1.17
CA GLU A 16 10.27 -13.92 2.19
C GLU A 16 9.70 -12.70 2.91
N VAL A 17 10.56 -11.76 3.31
CA VAL A 17 10.16 -10.49 3.92
C VAL A 17 9.22 -9.70 3.02
N LEU A 18 9.57 -9.51 1.74
CA LEU A 18 8.72 -8.77 0.80
C LEU A 18 7.35 -9.44 0.60
N GLY A 19 7.32 -10.76 0.47
CA GLY A 19 6.07 -11.53 0.32
C GLY A 19 5.19 -11.47 1.58
N ASN A 20 5.79 -11.59 2.77
CA ASN A 20 5.08 -11.49 4.04
C ASN A 20 4.51 -10.08 4.24
N LEU A 21 5.30 -9.03 3.98
CA LEU A 21 4.84 -7.65 4.06
C LEU A 21 3.70 -7.36 3.07
N THR A 22 3.84 -7.81 1.83
CA THR A 22 2.80 -7.65 0.80
C THR A 22 1.50 -8.33 1.23
N SER A 23 1.58 -9.51 1.83
CA SER A 23 0.42 -10.25 2.34
C SER A 23 -0.23 -9.53 3.52
N THR A 24 0.55 -9.13 4.52
CA THR A 24 0.06 -8.41 5.71
C THR A 24 -0.64 -7.11 5.34
N VAL A 25 -0.04 -6.28 4.49
CA VAL A 25 -0.63 -4.99 4.10
C VAL A 25 -1.87 -5.20 3.23
N SER A 26 -1.86 -6.19 2.33
CA SER A 26 -3.05 -6.54 1.54
C SER A 26 -4.21 -6.96 2.45
N GLU A 27 -3.95 -7.78 3.46
CA GLU A 27 -4.97 -8.22 4.42
C GLU A 27 -5.53 -7.04 5.22
N ALA A 28 -4.68 -6.14 5.71
CA ALA A 28 -5.12 -4.96 6.44
C ALA A 28 -6.03 -4.05 5.59
N ILE A 29 -5.70 -3.84 4.31
CA ILE A 29 -6.53 -3.08 3.36
C ILE A 29 -7.86 -3.80 3.10
N ILE A 30 -7.85 -5.12 2.91
CA ILE A 30 -9.06 -5.92 2.69
C ILE A 30 -9.99 -5.86 3.91
N GLN A 31 -9.45 -6.03 5.11
CA GLN A 31 -10.22 -5.93 6.36
C GLN A 31 -10.84 -4.54 6.54
N ARG A 32 -10.09 -3.48 6.20
CA ARG A 32 -10.62 -2.11 6.20
C ARG A 32 -11.77 -1.96 5.22
N ALA A 33 -11.62 -2.39 3.97
CA ALA A 33 -12.67 -2.30 2.96
C ALA A 33 -13.93 -3.10 3.35
N GLN A 34 -13.77 -4.28 3.95
CA GLN A 34 -14.88 -5.15 4.35
C GLN A 34 -15.62 -4.67 5.61
N SER A 35 -14.97 -3.89 6.47
CA SER A 35 -15.56 -3.37 7.71
C SER A 35 -16.39 -2.10 7.53
N ALA A 36 -16.47 -1.57 6.30
CA ALA A 36 -17.28 -0.38 6.00
C ALA A 36 -18.76 -0.62 6.35
N PRO A 37 -19.44 0.34 7.02
CA PRO A 37 -20.86 0.24 7.27
C PRO A 37 -21.62 0.12 5.94
N LYS A 38 -22.42 -0.93 5.80
CA LYS A 38 -23.35 -1.08 4.68
C LYS A 38 -24.66 -0.42 5.09
N ASP A 39 -24.96 0.71 4.47
CA ASP A 39 -26.25 1.38 4.64
C ASP A 39 -27.17 0.91 3.51
N GLU A 40 -28.07 -0.02 3.82
CA GLU A 40 -29.00 -0.62 2.84
C GLU A 40 -29.89 0.43 2.18
N LEU A 41 -30.25 1.51 2.89
CA LEU A 41 -31.04 2.60 2.33
C LEU A 41 -30.18 3.46 1.40
N ALA A 42 -28.92 3.72 1.76
CA ALA A 42 -27.97 4.42 0.89
C ALA A 42 -27.74 3.62 -0.42
N GLU A 43 -27.56 2.30 -0.33
CA GLU A 43 -27.43 1.43 -1.52
C GLU A 43 -28.68 1.49 -2.41
N MET A 44 -29.88 1.45 -1.83
CA MET A 44 -31.14 1.59 -2.59
C MET A 44 -31.28 2.95 -3.30
N MET A 45 -30.66 3.99 -2.75
CA MET A 45 -30.72 5.36 -3.24
C MET A 45 -29.50 5.74 -4.10
N ASP A 46 -28.64 4.78 -4.44
CA ASP A 46 -27.36 4.98 -5.14
C ASP A 46 -26.47 6.05 -4.47
N MET A 47 -26.53 6.11 -3.14
CA MET A 47 -25.72 7.02 -2.33
C MET A 47 -24.35 6.41 -2.03
N PRO A 48 -23.32 7.25 -1.86
CA PRO A 48 -21.98 6.78 -1.50
C PRO A 48 -21.98 5.97 -0.21
N THR A 49 -21.41 4.77 -0.28
CA THR A 49 -21.26 3.87 0.88
C THR A 49 -19.78 3.71 1.21
N GLY A 50 -19.41 3.84 2.47
CA GLY A 50 -18.04 3.68 2.91
C GLY A 50 -17.82 4.18 4.33
N HIS A 51 -16.57 4.14 4.76
CA HIS A 51 -16.19 4.73 6.03
C HIS A 51 -16.32 6.25 5.99
N LYS A 52 -16.81 6.83 7.08
CA LYS A 52 -16.82 8.28 7.30
C LYS A 52 -15.70 8.72 8.24
N GLU A 53 -15.23 7.82 9.08
CA GLU A 53 -14.12 8.06 10.01
C GLU A 53 -12.81 7.56 9.42
N ALA A 54 -11.72 8.28 9.73
CA ALA A 54 -10.37 7.85 9.39
C ALA A 54 -10.02 6.49 10.03
N PRO A 55 -9.07 5.73 9.44
CA PRO A 55 -8.53 4.54 10.10
C PRO A 55 -7.95 4.89 11.48
N LYS A 56 -8.26 4.06 12.48
CA LYS A 56 -7.71 4.23 13.84
C LYS A 56 -6.28 3.74 13.96
N ASP A 57 -5.94 2.74 13.15
CA ASP A 57 -4.58 2.21 13.07
C ASP A 57 -3.70 3.21 12.32
N PRO A 58 -2.57 3.66 12.91
CA PRO A 58 -1.70 4.67 12.31
C PRO A 58 -1.05 4.19 11.00
N SER A 59 -0.81 2.88 10.85
CA SER A 59 -0.24 2.30 9.63
C SER A 59 -1.22 2.39 8.47
N LEU A 60 -2.48 2.00 8.68
CA LEU A 60 -3.56 2.16 7.71
C LEU A 60 -3.87 3.63 7.43
N ALA A 61 -3.85 4.50 8.45
CA ALA A 61 -4.08 5.92 8.28
C ALA A 61 -3.07 6.58 7.33
N ARG A 62 -1.83 6.06 7.23
CA ARG A 62 -0.88 6.54 6.21
C ARG A 62 -1.17 6.08 4.79
N LEU A 63 -1.93 5.00 4.61
CA LEU A 63 -2.29 4.54 3.28
C LEU A 63 -3.48 5.33 2.73
N PHE A 64 -4.44 5.67 3.57
CA PHE A 64 -5.65 6.38 3.16
C PHE A 64 -5.55 7.87 3.46
N PRO A 65 -5.74 8.76 2.48
CA PRO A 65 -5.59 10.20 2.70
C PRO A 65 -6.63 10.71 3.72
N ASP A 66 -6.29 11.83 4.34
CA ASP A 66 -7.21 12.61 5.18
C ASP A 66 -8.15 13.51 4.36
N PHE A 67 -7.98 13.53 3.03
CA PHE A 67 -8.74 14.31 2.03
C PHE A 67 -8.63 15.83 2.14
N PHE A 68 -7.98 16.34 3.19
CA PHE A 68 -7.73 17.75 3.43
C PHE A 68 -6.25 17.99 3.74
N ALA A 69 -5.73 19.13 3.30
CA ALA A 69 -4.38 19.53 3.67
C ALA A 69 -4.33 20.00 5.14
N GLU A 70 -3.17 19.83 5.78
CA GLU A 70 -2.98 20.33 7.14
C GLU A 70 -3.17 21.86 7.19
N GLY A 71 -4.10 22.32 8.03
CA GLY A 71 -4.44 23.74 8.18
C GLY A 71 -5.47 24.27 7.19
N GLU A 72 -6.05 23.42 6.34
CA GLU A 72 -7.21 23.77 5.52
C GLU A 72 -8.48 23.85 6.40
N GLU A 73 -9.36 24.81 6.11
CA GLU A 73 -10.63 24.97 6.83
C GLU A 73 -11.58 23.85 6.40
N GLU A 74 -11.79 22.87 7.28
CA GLU A 74 -12.74 21.79 7.08
C GLU A 74 -14.16 22.27 7.42
N TYR A 75 -15.08 22.11 6.47
CA TYR A 75 -16.51 22.20 6.77
C TYR A 75 -17.00 20.87 7.37
N ASP A 76 -17.81 20.96 8.42
CA ASP A 76 -18.29 19.79 9.18
C ASP A 76 -18.93 18.73 8.25
N GLY A 77 -18.26 17.58 8.14
CA GLY A 77 -18.73 16.41 7.38
C GLY A 77 -18.12 16.20 5.99
N ASP A 78 -17.33 17.14 5.47
CA ASP A 78 -16.77 17.01 4.11
C ASP A 78 -15.71 15.90 4.01
N ALA A 79 -14.84 15.73 5.02
CA ALA A 79 -13.85 14.63 5.05
C ALA A 79 -14.52 13.26 5.08
N GLY A 80 -15.60 13.12 5.86
CA GLY A 80 -16.37 11.88 5.90
C GLY A 80 -17.06 11.57 4.57
N LEU A 81 -17.58 12.59 3.88
CA LEU A 81 -18.16 12.42 2.54
C LEU A 81 -17.11 11.98 1.52
N MET A 82 -15.99 12.71 1.40
CA MET A 82 -14.90 12.37 0.48
C MET A 82 -14.35 10.97 0.74
N ARG A 83 -14.23 10.58 2.01
CA ARG A 83 -13.82 9.24 2.39
C ARG A 83 -14.82 8.18 1.92
N SER A 84 -16.11 8.38 2.16
CA SER A 84 -17.15 7.44 1.72
C SER A 84 -17.21 7.29 0.19
N LEU A 85 -16.84 8.35 -0.55
CA LEU A 85 -16.79 8.36 -2.01
C LEU A 85 -15.56 7.62 -2.57
N HIS A 86 -14.40 7.82 -1.97
CA HIS A 86 -13.13 7.49 -2.61
C HIS A 86 -12.34 6.35 -1.96
N GLU A 87 -12.54 6.07 -0.66
CA GLU A 87 -11.69 5.13 0.08
C GLU A 87 -11.71 3.72 -0.53
N ASN A 88 -12.87 3.29 -1.06
CA ASN A 88 -12.99 1.99 -1.73
C ASN A 88 -12.16 1.90 -3.01
N ASP A 89 -12.11 2.96 -3.80
CA ASP A 89 -11.32 2.97 -5.04
C ASP A 89 -9.83 3.06 -4.75
N ILE A 90 -9.44 3.82 -3.72
CA ILE A 90 -8.08 3.85 -3.19
C ILE A 90 -7.66 2.44 -2.72
N ALA A 91 -8.51 1.74 -1.98
CA ALA A 91 -8.23 0.37 -1.54
C ALA A 91 -8.02 -0.58 -2.74
N LYS A 92 -8.88 -0.51 -3.76
CA LYS A 92 -8.74 -1.31 -4.99
C LYS A 92 -7.42 -1.03 -5.71
N GLU A 93 -7.04 0.24 -5.84
CA GLU A 93 -5.81 0.63 -6.52
C GLU A 93 -4.56 0.12 -5.79
N LYS A 94 -4.52 0.28 -4.46
CA LYS A 94 -3.42 -0.25 -3.65
C LYS A 94 -3.31 -1.76 -3.73
N LEU A 95 -4.43 -2.47 -3.63
CA LEU A 95 -4.46 -3.93 -3.78
C LEU A 95 -3.97 -4.37 -5.17
N ARG A 96 -4.32 -3.64 -6.23
CA ARG A 96 -3.80 -3.89 -7.58
C ARG A 96 -2.28 -3.73 -7.64
N ASN A 97 -1.74 -2.68 -7.00
CA ASN A 97 -0.29 -2.45 -6.95
C ASN A 97 0.44 -3.56 -6.16
N LEU A 98 -0.09 -3.97 -5.01
CA LEU A 98 0.45 -5.08 -4.21
C LEU A 98 0.35 -6.43 -4.96
N GLN A 99 -0.70 -6.63 -5.76
CA GLN A 99 -0.85 -7.81 -6.59
C GLN A 99 0.26 -7.92 -7.65
N VAL A 100 0.74 -6.81 -8.20
CA VAL A 100 1.88 -6.79 -9.13
C VAL A 100 3.15 -7.30 -8.44
N ILE A 101 3.42 -6.87 -7.21
CA ILE A 101 4.55 -7.38 -6.41
C ILE A 101 4.41 -8.88 -6.18
N ASN A 102 3.24 -9.34 -5.71
CA ASN A 102 2.98 -10.77 -5.48
C ASN A 102 3.13 -11.61 -6.77
N HIS A 103 2.69 -11.09 -7.91
CA HIS A 103 2.84 -11.78 -9.19
C HIS A 103 4.30 -11.91 -9.60
N ALA A 104 5.08 -10.84 -9.45
CA ALA A 104 6.50 -10.80 -9.77
C ALA A 104 7.34 -11.72 -8.86
N LEU A 105 6.97 -11.83 -7.57
CA LEU A 105 7.54 -12.84 -6.68
C LEU A 105 7.17 -14.24 -7.17
N GLY A 106 5.91 -14.46 -7.54
CA GLY A 106 5.43 -15.78 -7.96
C GLY A 106 5.45 -16.83 -6.83
N PRO A 107 4.96 -18.04 -7.08
CA PRO A 107 4.72 -19.04 -6.03
C PRO A 107 5.96 -19.88 -5.66
N VAL A 108 7.00 -19.92 -6.49
CA VAL A 108 8.18 -20.77 -6.30
C VAL A 108 9.37 -19.91 -5.91
N GLY A 109 10.14 -20.35 -4.92
CA GLY A 109 11.24 -19.62 -4.26
C GLY A 109 12.47 -19.28 -5.11
N GLY A 110 12.29 -18.89 -6.37
CA GLY A 110 13.34 -18.27 -7.16
C GLY A 110 13.67 -16.88 -6.62
N ALA A 111 14.96 -16.60 -6.47
CA ALA A 111 15.47 -15.29 -6.09
C ALA A 111 15.21 -14.21 -7.16
N GLU A 112 15.02 -14.61 -8.41
CA GLU A 112 14.82 -13.69 -9.52
C GLU A 112 13.42 -13.07 -9.50
N VAL A 113 13.38 -11.73 -9.48
CA VAL A 113 12.16 -10.93 -9.63
C VAL A 113 12.29 -10.16 -10.94
N ALA A 114 11.28 -10.27 -11.79
CA ALA A 114 11.25 -9.61 -13.08
C ALA A 114 9.89 -8.99 -13.37
N ILE A 115 9.91 -7.75 -13.86
CA ILE A 115 8.70 -7.00 -14.23
C ILE A 115 8.87 -6.34 -15.59
N GLU A 116 7.76 -6.16 -16.29
CA GLU A 116 7.71 -5.35 -17.51
C GLU A 116 7.58 -3.86 -17.16
N GLU A 117 7.94 -2.99 -18.09
CA GLU A 117 7.84 -1.53 -17.94
C GLU A 117 6.43 -1.05 -17.53
N ALA A 118 5.39 -1.72 -18.03
CA ALA A 118 4.00 -1.41 -17.70
C ALA A 118 3.66 -1.62 -16.21
N ASP A 119 4.39 -2.50 -15.53
CA ASP A 119 4.17 -2.86 -14.13
C ASP A 119 5.05 -2.05 -13.16
N ALA A 120 6.09 -1.37 -13.67
CA ALA A 120 7.11 -0.72 -12.86
C ALA A 120 6.55 0.37 -11.94
N HIS A 121 5.62 1.20 -12.43
CA HIS A 121 4.95 2.22 -11.61
C HIS A 121 4.05 1.61 -10.53
N ALA A 122 3.35 0.52 -10.83
CA ALA A 122 2.52 -0.18 -9.86
C ALA A 122 3.38 -0.86 -8.78
N PHE A 123 4.52 -1.44 -9.17
CA PHE A 123 5.49 -2.01 -8.25
C PHE A 123 6.09 -0.93 -7.33
N LEU A 124 6.49 0.22 -7.87
CA LEU A 124 6.96 1.37 -7.09
C LEU A 124 5.92 1.87 -6.09
N ALA A 125 4.66 2.04 -6.52
CA ALA A 125 3.58 2.46 -5.65
C ALA A 125 3.34 1.46 -4.51
N GLY A 126 3.39 0.15 -4.82
CA GLY A 126 3.29 -0.91 -3.83
C GLY A 126 4.44 -0.87 -2.81
N LEU A 127 5.70 -0.72 -3.25
CA LEU A 127 6.85 -0.57 -2.34
C LEU A 127 6.68 0.63 -1.40
N ASN A 128 6.20 1.76 -1.94
CA ASN A 128 5.92 2.94 -1.13
C ASN A 128 4.80 2.69 -0.11
N ASP A 129 3.73 1.99 -0.49
CA ASP A 129 2.66 1.61 0.44
C ASP A 129 3.20 0.71 1.57
N LEU A 130 4.05 -0.28 1.27
CA LEU A 130 4.69 -1.11 2.29
C LEU A 130 5.55 -0.27 3.25
N ARG A 131 6.32 0.67 2.70
CA ARG A 131 7.20 1.55 3.48
C ARG A 131 6.40 2.48 4.39
N LEU A 132 5.33 3.09 3.89
CA LEU A 132 4.44 3.97 4.66
C LEU A 132 3.74 3.22 5.79
N TYR A 133 3.24 2.01 5.51
CA TYR A 133 2.59 1.17 6.50
C TYR A 133 3.56 0.82 7.63
N LEU A 134 4.74 0.30 7.32
CA LEU A 134 5.76 -0.05 8.33
C LEU A 134 6.26 1.15 9.12
N ALA A 135 6.49 2.29 8.45
CA ALA A 135 6.98 3.51 9.11
C ALA A 135 6.03 4.06 10.18
N SER A 136 4.77 3.66 10.17
CA SER A 136 3.75 4.13 11.13
C SER A 136 3.21 3.03 12.04
N GLY A 137 3.85 1.85 12.02
CA GLY A 137 3.55 0.76 12.96
C GLY A 137 3.85 1.15 14.40
N ASP A 138 3.08 0.59 15.32
CA ASP A 138 3.32 0.73 16.76
C ASP A 138 4.68 0.11 17.14
N ILE A 139 5.38 0.78 18.05
CA ILE A 139 6.69 0.36 18.57
C ILE A 139 6.50 -0.10 20.02
N PHE A 140 6.81 -1.35 20.31
CA PHE A 140 6.67 -1.93 21.66
C PHE A 140 8.02 -2.09 22.39
N SER A 141 9.13 -2.00 21.66
CA SER A 141 10.50 -2.10 22.19
C SER A 141 11.52 -1.38 21.29
N GLU A 142 12.72 -1.12 21.81
CA GLU A 142 13.84 -0.59 21.02
C GLU A 142 14.26 -1.55 19.89
N GLU A 143 14.10 -2.87 20.10
CA GLU A 143 14.38 -3.88 19.08
C GLU A 143 13.37 -3.80 17.92
N ASP A 144 12.09 -3.58 18.24
CA ASP A 144 11.05 -3.38 17.21
C ASP A 144 11.32 -2.12 16.37
N GLU A 145 11.72 -1.03 17.02
CA GLU A 145 12.07 0.23 16.33
C GLU A 145 13.25 0.01 15.37
N GLN A 146 14.32 -0.64 15.83
CA GLN A 146 15.50 -0.88 15.02
C GLN A 146 15.23 -1.84 13.85
N ASN A 147 14.43 -2.89 14.08
CA ASN A 147 14.00 -3.80 13.02
C ASN A 147 13.13 -3.08 11.98
N ARG A 148 12.19 -2.24 12.44
CA ARG A 148 11.32 -1.44 11.58
C ARG A 148 12.15 -0.48 10.73
N ASP A 149 13.07 0.26 11.33
CA ASP A 149 13.92 1.24 10.62
C ASP A 149 14.77 0.56 9.56
N THR A 150 15.34 -0.62 9.87
CA THR A 150 16.10 -1.44 8.91
C THR A 150 15.24 -1.85 7.71
N LEU A 151 14.00 -2.31 7.95
CA LEU A 151 13.08 -2.69 6.87
C LEU A 151 12.62 -1.49 6.02
N VAL A 152 12.37 -0.34 6.66
CA VAL A 152 11.98 0.89 5.97
C VAL A 152 13.11 1.41 5.09
N GLU A 153 14.35 1.37 5.58
CA GLU A 153 15.54 1.72 4.80
C GLU A 153 15.73 0.77 3.61
N TRP A 154 15.62 -0.55 3.83
CA TRP A 154 15.71 -1.55 2.78
C TRP A 154 14.65 -1.36 1.68
N LEU A 155 13.38 -1.13 2.05
CA LEU A 155 12.32 -0.81 1.10
C LEU A 155 12.59 0.50 0.33
N GLY A 156 13.16 1.50 1.01
CA GLY A 156 13.61 2.75 0.38
C GLY A 156 14.67 2.48 -0.68
N TYR A 157 15.69 1.68 -0.36
CA TYR A 157 16.71 1.26 -1.30
C TYR A 157 16.11 0.53 -2.52
N CYS A 158 15.19 -0.42 -2.31
CA CYS A 158 14.51 -1.11 -3.41
C CYS A 158 13.72 -0.14 -4.31
N GLN A 159 13.03 0.84 -3.71
CA GLN A 159 12.26 1.84 -4.43
C GLN A 159 13.18 2.75 -5.26
N ASP A 160 14.25 3.26 -4.66
CA ASP A 160 15.21 4.14 -5.32
C ASP A 160 15.93 3.40 -6.46
N SER A 161 16.32 2.13 -6.25
CA SER A 161 16.96 1.31 -7.29
C SER A 161 16.07 1.11 -8.52
N LEU A 162 14.77 0.85 -8.33
CA LEU A 162 13.82 0.71 -9.44
C LEU A 162 13.55 2.08 -10.10
N LEU A 163 13.48 3.16 -9.32
CA LEU A 163 13.28 4.51 -9.84
C LEU A 163 14.47 4.97 -10.69
N GLU A 164 15.71 4.73 -10.24
CA GLU A 164 16.93 4.98 -11.01
C GLU A 164 16.90 4.22 -12.33
N ALA A 165 16.55 2.92 -12.30
CA ALA A 165 16.45 2.10 -13.50
C ALA A 165 15.39 2.62 -14.49
N LEU A 166 14.30 3.22 -14.00
CA LEU A 166 13.24 3.83 -14.82
C LEU A 166 13.67 5.16 -15.47
N ILE A 167 14.48 5.96 -14.76
CA ILE A 167 14.89 7.28 -15.23
C ILE A 167 16.07 7.18 -16.23
N GLY A 168 16.93 6.16 -16.08
CA GLY A 168 18.05 5.87 -16.98
C GLY A 168 19.39 6.41 -16.50
#